data_AF-A0A1G4EZ49-F1
#
_entry.id   AF-A0A1G4EZ49-F1
#
_cell.length_a   1.000
_cell.length_b   1.000
_cell.length_c   1.000
_cell.angle_alpha   90.00
_cell.angle_beta   90.00
_cell.angle_gamma   90.00
#
_symmetry.space_group_name_H-M   'P 1'
#
loop_
_entity.id
_entity.type
_entity.pdbx_description
1 polymer ?
#
loop_
_entity_poly.entity_id
_entity_poly.type
_entity_poly.pdbx_seq_one_letter_code
_entity_poly.pdbx_strand_id
1 'polypeptide(L)'
;MSDRTRNGIQSEPLPAFLTKEVAEMLSISESYLRKWCLELEKHEYIFIKIRDPKSNREYRTFTSKDIKALKQFQTLMKDAGYNKADAAKTIAITINNENWNTSGKRETLRK
;
A
#
# COMPACT_ATOMS: atom_id res chain seq x y z
N MET A 1 44.23 -20.50 -5.57
CA MET A 1 43.81 -19.09 -5.72
C MET A 1 42.48 -19.13 -6.44
N SER A 2 41.38 -19.02 -5.70
CA SER A 2 40.04 -19.32 -6.20
C SER A 2 39.21 -18.05 -6.38
N ASP A 3 38.55 -18.03 -7.53
CA ASP A 3 37.89 -16.95 -8.23
C ASP A 3 36.81 -16.16 -7.46
N ARG A 4 36.80 -14.85 -7.77
CA ARG A 4 35.66 -13.92 -7.95
C ARG A 4 34.50 -13.99 -6.96
N THR A 5 34.51 -13.02 -6.06
CA THR A 5 33.35 -12.41 -5.42
C THR A 5 32.36 -11.95 -6.49
N ARG A 6 31.28 -12.72 -6.71
CA ARG A 6 30.10 -12.25 -7.44
C ARG A 6 29.32 -11.34 -6.48
N ASN A 7 29.45 -10.03 -6.70
CA ASN A 7 28.54 -9.03 -6.17
C ASN A 7 27.13 -9.32 -6.70
N GLY A 8 26.38 -10.13 -5.96
CA GLY A 8 24.94 -10.19 -6.08
C GLY A 8 24.40 -8.86 -5.59
N ILE A 9 23.85 -8.07 -6.51
CA ILE A 9 23.01 -6.93 -6.17
C ILE A 9 21.89 -7.52 -5.30
N GLN A 10 22.00 -7.36 -3.98
CA GLN A 10 20.89 -7.52 -3.06
C GLN A 10 19.90 -6.44 -3.48
N SER A 11 18.98 -6.82 -4.35
CA SER A 11 17.76 -6.06 -4.56
C SER A 11 17.04 -6.22 -3.23
N GLU A 12 17.28 -5.29 -2.31
CA GLU A 12 16.58 -5.18 -1.04
C GLU A 12 15.10 -5.47 -1.33
N PRO A 13 14.53 -6.59 -0.83
CA PRO A 13 13.14 -6.88 -1.09
C PRO A 13 12.37 -5.70 -0.51
N LEU A 14 11.62 -5.01 -1.38
CA LEU A 14 10.73 -3.93 -0.92
C LEU A 14 9.97 -4.47 0.29
N PRO A 15 9.96 -3.76 1.44
CA PRO A 15 9.32 -4.27 2.64
C PRO A 15 7.85 -4.57 2.31
N ALA A 16 7.53 -5.86 2.38
CA ALA A 16 6.25 -6.42 2.03
C ALA A 16 5.57 -6.85 3.32
N PHE A 17 4.52 -6.12 3.70
CA PHE A 17 3.74 -6.36 4.90
C PHE A 17 2.58 -7.31 4.61
N LEU A 18 2.23 -8.14 5.58
CA LEU A 18 1.10 -9.04 5.51
C LEU A 18 -0.21 -8.34 5.89
N THR A 19 -1.33 -8.94 5.51
CA THR A 19 -2.67 -8.40 5.81
C THR A 19 -2.87 -8.14 7.31
N LYS A 20 -2.39 -9.06 8.16
CA LYS A 20 -2.46 -8.92 9.62
C LYS A 20 -1.70 -7.69 10.13
N GLU A 21 -0.45 -7.52 9.69
CA GLU A 21 0.40 -6.40 10.12
C GLU A 21 -0.19 -5.05 9.70
N VAL A 22 -0.74 -4.98 8.48
CA VAL A 22 -1.39 -3.76 7.98
C VAL A 22 -2.69 -3.46 8.73
N ALA A 23 -3.48 -4.48 9.06
CA ALA A 23 -4.69 -4.33 9.85
C ALA A 23 -4.37 -3.77 11.26
N GLU A 24 -3.33 -4.31 11.90
CA GLU A 24 -2.82 -3.83 13.19
C GLU A 24 -2.33 -2.38 13.09
N MET A 25 -1.53 -2.04 12.07
CA MET A 25 -1.04 -0.67 11.84
C MET A 25 -2.16 0.37 11.64
N LEU A 26 -3.27 -0.03 11.03
CA LEU A 26 -4.43 0.85 10.80
C LEU A 26 -5.45 0.79 11.95
N SER A 27 -5.23 -0.09 12.93
CA SER A 27 -6.15 -0.37 14.04
C SER A 27 -7.56 -0.72 13.54
N ILE A 28 -7.64 -1.59 12.52
CA ILE A 28 -8.90 -2.12 11.97
C ILE A 28 -8.84 -3.65 11.93
N SER A 29 -10.00 -4.31 11.78
CA SER A 29 -10.01 -5.77 11.58
C SER A 29 -9.54 -6.15 10.17
N GLU A 30 -8.91 -7.32 10.04
CA GLU A 30 -8.51 -7.89 8.73
C GLU A 30 -9.68 -7.99 7.75
N SER A 31 -10.87 -8.34 8.25
CA SER A 31 -12.11 -8.38 7.46
C SER A 31 -12.50 -7.00 6.91
N TYR A 32 -12.26 -5.93 7.66
CA TYR A 32 -12.54 -4.57 7.21
C TYR A 32 -11.49 -4.09 6.20
N LEU A 33 -10.21 -4.37 6.46
CA LEU A 33 -9.13 -4.13 5.52
C LEU A 33 -9.36 -4.84 4.19
N ARG A 34 -9.83 -6.10 4.21
CA ARG A 34 -10.14 -6.86 3.00
C ARG A 34 -11.26 -6.21 2.19
N LYS A 35 -12.27 -5.63 2.82
CA LYS A 35 -13.34 -4.87 2.14
C LYS A 35 -12.79 -3.63 1.45
N TRP A 36 -11.86 -2.91 2.09
CA TRP A 36 -11.20 -1.75 1.48
C TRP A 36 -10.33 -2.15 0.28
N CYS A 37 -9.56 -3.22 0.41
CA CYS A 37 -8.75 -3.74 -0.70
C CYS A 37 -9.63 -4.12 -1.90
N LEU A 38 -10.75 -4.82 -1.66
CA LEU A 38 -11.68 -5.18 -2.73
C LEU A 38 -12.30 -3.95 -3.39
N GLU A 39 -12.63 -2.92 -2.61
CA GLU A 39 -13.18 -1.68 -3.16
C GLU A 39 -12.14 -0.96 -4.01
N LEU A 40 -10.89 -0.86 -3.55
CA LEU A 40 -9.78 -0.30 -4.32
C LEU A 40 -9.53 -1.08 -5.62
N GLU A 41 -9.55 -2.42 -5.57
CA GLU A 41 -9.40 -3.29 -6.76
C GLU A 41 -10.50 -3.06 -7.81
N LYS A 42 -11.72 -2.67 -7.42
CA LYS A 42 -12.79 -2.32 -8.38
C LYS A 42 -12.46 -1.06 -9.18
N HIS A 43 -11.67 -0.16 -8.60
CA HIS A 43 -11.22 1.07 -9.25
C HIS A 43 -9.80 0.91 -9.81
N GLU A 44 -9.44 -0.31 -10.23
CA GLU A 44 -8.18 -0.64 -10.89
C GLU A 44 -6.91 -0.40 -10.05
N TYR A 45 -7.05 -0.33 -8.71
CA TYR A 45 -5.90 -0.38 -7.82
C TYR A 45 -5.34 -1.81 -7.76
N ILE A 46 -4.06 -1.99 -8.06
CA ILE A 46 -3.43 -3.32 -8.10
C ILE A 46 -2.60 -3.55 -6.84
N PHE A 47 -3.01 -4.52 -6.03
CA PHE A 47 -2.20 -5.04 -4.93
C PHE A 47 -1.33 -6.21 -5.40
N ILE A 48 -0.13 -6.32 -4.83
CA ILE A 48 0.74 -7.47 -5.05
C ILE A 48 0.13 -8.70 -4.37
N LYS A 49 0.03 -9.80 -5.11
CA LYS A 49 -0.41 -11.10 -4.61
C LYS A 49 0.74 -12.09 -4.73
N ILE A 50 1.10 -12.74 -3.64
CA ILE A 50 2.11 -13.78 -3.61
C ILE A 50 1.42 -15.13 -3.41
N ARG A 51 1.84 -16.12 -4.19
CA ARG A 51 1.35 -17.49 -4.06
C ARG A 51 2.15 -18.21 -2.98
N ASP A 52 1.45 -18.80 -2.02
CA ASP A 52 2.04 -19.70 -1.05
C ASP A 52 2.44 -21.00 -1.75
N PRO A 53 3.76 -21.34 -1.80
CA PRO A 53 4.23 -22.56 -2.44
C PRO A 53 3.71 -23.83 -1.75
N LYS A 54 3.28 -23.75 -0.48
CA LYS A 54 2.78 -24.90 0.29
C LYS A 54 1.29 -25.13 0.15
N SER A 55 0.50 -24.07 -0.02
CA SER A 55 -0.98 -24.17 -0.02
C SER A 55 -1.64 -23.81 -1.35
N ASN A 56 -0.88 -23.42 -2.38
CA ASN A 56 -1.38 -22.93 -3.67
C ASN A 56 -2.35 -21.74 -3.56
N ARG A 57 -2.45 -21.14 -2.36
CA ARG A 57 -3.30 -19.99 -2.06
C ARG A 57 -2.53 -18.71 -2.34
N GLU A 58 -3.22 -17.70 -2.82
CA GLU A 58 -2.65 -16.37 -3.00
C GLU A 58 -2.99 -15.48 -1.80
N TYR A 59 -2.00 -14.79 -1.28
CA TYR A 59 -2.14 -13.79 -0.23
C TYR A 59 -1.69 -12.42 -0.73
N ARG A 60 -2.39 -11.37 -0.28
CA ARG A 60 -1.99 -10.00 -0.58
C ARG A 60 -0.81 -9.61 0.29
N THR A 61 0.19 -9.02 -0.35
CA THR A 61 1.29 -8.35 0.31
C THR A 61 1.24 -6.87 0.01
N PHE A 62 1.51 -6.07 1.01
CA PHE A 62 1.38 -4.62 0.94
C PHE A 62 2.76 -4.00 0.98
N THR A 63 3.03 -3.13 0.03
CA THR A 63 4.22 -2.29 0.04
C THR A 63 3.98 -1.05 0.90
N SER A 64 5.04 -0.28 1.15
CA SER A 64 4.91 1.06 1.76
C SER A 64 3.96 1.97 1.00
N LYS A 65 3.86 1.83 -0.33
CA LYS A 65 2.91 2.57 -1.18
C LYS A 65 1.46 2.20 -0.82
N ASP A 66 1.18 0.90 -0.66
CA ASP A 66 -0.15 0.41 -0.32
C ASP A 66 -0.59 0.84 1.08
N ILE A 67 0.32 0.78 2.06
CA ILE A 67 0.03 1.26 3.42
C ILE A 67 -0.34 2.74 3.40
N LYS A 68 0.38 3.54 2.61
CA LYS A 68 0.09 4.96 2.48
C LYS A 68 -1.28 5.21 1.85
N ALA A 69 -1.61 4.50 0.77
CA ALA A 69 -2.91 4.56 0.13
C ALA A 69 -4.04 4.22 1.13
N LEU A 70 -3.87 3.16 1.93
CA LEU A 70 -4.84 2.73 2.93
C LEU A 70 -4.98 3.72 4.10
N LYS A 71 -3.89 4.38 4.53
CA LYS A 71 -3.95 5.45 5.54
C LYS A 71 -4.74 6.65 5.02
N GLN A 72 -4.52 7.06 3.77
CA GLN A 72 -5.29 8.14 3.17
C GLN A 72 -6.76 7.75 2.97
N PHE A 73 -7.03 6.51 2.54
CA PHE A 73 -8.38 5.97 2.47
C PHE A 73 -9.08 6.07 3.83
N GLN A 74 -8.41 5.68 4.93
CA GLN A 74 -8.95 5.82 6.28
C GLN A 74 -9.26 7.27 6.65
N THR A 75 -8.41 8.23 6.26
CA THR A 75 -8.64 9.66 6.50
C THR A 75 -9.85 10.16 5.73
N LEU A 76 -9.97 9.82 4.44
CA LEU A 76 -11.13 10.17 3.61
C LEU A 76 -12.42 9.62 4.21
N MET A 77 -12.41 8.36 4.64
CA MET A 77 -13.58 7.72 5.28
C MET A 77 -14.02 8.37 6.61
N LYS A 78 -13.19 9.21 7.24
CA LYS A 78 -13.57 9.98 8.43
C LYS A 78 -14.25 11.31 8.08
N ASP A 79 -14.11 11.76 6.85
CA ASP A 79 -14.81 12.94 6.35
C ASP A 79 -16.26 12.55 5.99
N ALA A 80 -17.23 13.31 6.47
CA ALA A 80 -18.65 13.08 6.24
C ALA A 80 -19.05 13.15 4.75
N GLY A 81 -18.20 13.78 3.91
CA GLY A 81 -18.43 13.89 2.47
C GLY A 81 -18.05 12.65 1.65
N TYR A 82 -17.37 11.66 2.23
CA TYR A 82 -16.85 10.52 1.49
C TYR A 82 -17.54 9.21 1.84
N ASN A 83 -18.07 8.52 0.83
CA ASN A 83 -18.42 7.11 0.94
C ASN A 83 -17.23 6.22 0.50
N LYS A 84 -17.34 4.91 0.72
CA LYS A 84 -16.26 3.94 0.42
C LYS A 84 -15.84 3.92 -1.05
N ALA A 85 -16.79 4.07 -1.97
CA ALA A 85 -16.52 4.02 -3.40
C ALA A 85 -15.80 5.29 -3.86
N ASP A 86 -16.27 6.46 -3.42
CA ASP A 86 -15.65 7.75 -3.75
C ASP A 86 -14.24 7.85 -3.16
N ALA A 87 -14.05 7.40 -1.91
CA ALA A 87 -12.72 7.34 -1.31
C ALA A 87 -11.79 6.40 -2.10
N ALA A 88 -12.26 5.22 -2.51
CA ALA A 88 -11.45 4.26 -3.26
C ALA A 88 -11.05 4.83 -4.63
N LYS A 89 -12.01 5.42 -5.33
CA LYS A 89 -11.80 6.06 -6.62
C LYS A 89 -10.76 7.19 -6.53
N THR A 90 -10.89 8.08 -5.54
CA THR A 90 -9.92 9.18 -5.32
C THR A 90 -8.52 8.64 -5.09
N ILE A 91 -8.37 7.61 -4.24
CA ILE A 91 -7.05 7.01 -3.95
C ILE A 91 -6.47 6.32 -5.18
N ALA A 92 -7.26 5.52 -5.89
CA ALA A 92 -6.79 4.83 -7.10
C ALA A 92 -6.30 5.81 -8.16
N ILE A 93 -7.04 6.89 -8.42
CA ILE A 93 -6.64 7.94 -9.35
C ILE A 93 -5.35 8.63 -8.87
N THR A 94 -5.30 9.05 -7.61
CA THR A 94 -4.16 9.83 -7.07
C THR A 94 -2.88 9.02 -7.10
N ILE A 95 -2.93 7.77 -6.64
CA ILE A 95 -1.76 6.89 -6.51
C ILE A 95 -1.29 6.32 -7.86
N ASN A 96 -2.17 6.23 -8.86
CA ASN A 96 -1.81 5.86 -10.23
C ASN A 96 -1.25 7.05 -11.03
N ASN A 97 -1.72 8.27 -10.76
CA ASN A 97 -1.25 9.48 -11.44
C ASN A 97 0.06 10.05 -10.86
N GLU A 98 0.43 9.69 -9.63
CA GLU A 98 1.61 10.25 -8.98
C GLU A 98 2.84 9.32 -8.99
N ASN A 99 3.91 9.78 -9.67
CA ASN A 99 5.27 9.74 -9.12
C ASN A 99 5.24 10.50 -7.79
N TRP A 100 4.90 9.82 -6.69
CA TRP A 100 4.88 10.44 -5.35
C TRP A 100 6.32 10.79 -4.94
N ASN A 101 6.80 11.97 -5.34
CA ASN A 101 7.97 12.57 -4.72
C ASN A 101 7.56 13.06 -3.33
N THR A 102 8.31 12.58 -2.35
CA THR A 102 8.30 12.93 -0.93
C THR A 102 8.09 14.44 -0.71
N SER A 103 6.85 14.89 -0.50
CA SER A 103 6.62 16.19 0.13
C SER A 103 6.83 16.06 1.63
N GLY A 104 8.10 15.88 2.00
CA GLY A 104 8.61 16.32 3.28
C GLY A 104 8.82 17.83 3.21
N LYS A 105 8.16 18.55 4.12
CA LYS A 105 8.48 19.93 4.58
C LYS A 105 9.18 20.87 3.59
N ARG A 106 8.44 21.88 3.14
CA ARG A 106 8.90 23.29 3.12
C ARG A 106 7.70 24.14 3.53
N GLU A 107 7.43 24.31 4.83
CA GLU A 107 7.96 25.43 5.62
C GLU A 107 8.97 26.30 4.85
N THR A 108 8.49 27.40 4.28
CA THR A 108 9.27 28.65 4.18
C THR A 108 8.32 29.84 4.06
N LEU A 109 8.25 30.56 5.19
CA LEU A 109 8.17 32.02 5.33
C LEU A 109 6.87 32.74 4.93
N ARG A 110 6.06 33.00 5.96
CA ARG A 110 5.28 34.24 6.07
C ARG A 110 6.20 35.36 6.58
N LYS A 111 6.07 36.52 5.93
CA LYS A 111 6.59 37.86 6.20
C LYS A 111 8.02 38.14 5.74
#